data_AF-A0A804Q3P6-F1
#
_entry.id   AF-A0A804Q3P6-F1
#
_cell.length_a   1.000
_cell.length_b   1.000
_cell.length_c   1.000
_cell.angle_alpha   90.00
_cell.angle_beta   90.00
_cell.angle_gamma   90.00
#
_symmetry.space_group_name_H-M   'P 1'
#
loop_
_entity.id
_entity.type
_entity.pdbx_description
1 polymer ?
#
loop_
_entity_poly.entity_id
_entity_poly.type
_entity_poly.pdbx_seq_one_letter_code
_entity_poly.pdbx_strand_id
1 'polypeptide(L)'
;MSTAAVLPSPASTRHPAGGGALTADRAAALLAGCASASRAAEIHAAAVRASVDQDKAVAFRLQRAYAASGRLDLAVALLRRTPDPTAVFYTSAIHAHSSRGLHRAALALLSEMLLSHHGLLPTAHTLSASLPACGGLAVGRALHGYAVKLALSGEPYVATALLGMYARAGEAAAARALFDGMRPDPHVVSVTAMLSCYAKMGQLDDARGLFDALPRKDLVCWNAMMDGYTQHGRPSEALRLFRQMLRSGVEPDEVSVVLALSAVAQLGTAESGRWLHSFVANGGRRARVRLNARVGTALVDMYYKCGSLEEAVAVFRDLGGGGDRDVVAWNAMINGYAMHGRSREALEAFGQLRAQGLWPTDITFIGVLNACSHSGLVDEGRALLAAMEEEYGIVPKVEHYGCMVDLLGRAGRVEEAFDLVRSMKAKPDAAMWASLLGACRLHKNLALGQRVADYLVANGLANSGTYVLLSNMYAAAGKWREVGRVRSMMRASGVQKEPGCSAVEVGRRVVEFVAGDRSHPRSAEIYAKLEEVNSIARARGHVPHTELVLHDLDDAAKERALAVHSEKLALAFGLISTPPRTGIKIVKNLRACADCHAVLKLVSEATGRKIVFRDRNRFHHFVDGSCSCGDYW
;
A
#
# COMPACT_ATOMS: atom_id res chain seq x y z
N MET A 1 30.48 -28.78 28.48
CA MET A 1 29.13 -29.38 28.39
C MET A 1 28.64 -29.27 26.95
N SER A 2 29.23 -30.06 26.04
CA SER A 2 28.88 -30.11 24.62
C SER A 2 28.33 -31.51 24.32
N THR A 3 27.03 -31.58 24.07
CA THR A 3 26.31 -32.79 23.66
C THR A 3 26.35 -32.92 22.15
N ALA A 4 27.24 -33.76 21.62
CA ALA A 4 27.16 -34.22 20.24
C ALA A 4 26.26 -35.46 20.18
N ALA A 5 25.13 -35.31 19.49
CA ALA A 5 24.13 -36.34 19.29
C ALA A 5 24.69 -37.52 18.47
N VAL A 6 24.61 -38.71 19.06
CA VAL A 6 24.82 -40.00 18.41
C VAL A 6 23.61 -40.28 17.51
N LEU A 7 23.84 -40.40 16.20
CA LEU A 7 22.82 -40.86 15.25
C LEU A 7 22.62 -42.39 15.40
N PRO A 8 21.39 -42.89 15.27
CA PRO A 8 21.06 -44.28 15.54
C PRO A 8 21.45 -45.18 14.35
N SER A 9 22.01 -46.34 14.67
CA SER A 9 22.32 -47.42 13.72
C SER A 9 21.01 -47.97 13.10
N PRO A 10 20.93 -48.17 11.77
CA PRO A 10 19.71 -48.67 11.17
C PRO A 10 19.59 -50.19 11.38
N ALA A 11 18.38 -50.60 11.73
CA ALA A 11 17.98 -51.97 11.95
C ALA A 11 18.14 -52.84 10.69
N SER A 12 18.51 -54.09 10.95
CA SER A 12 18.57 -55.21 9.99
C SER A 12 17.22 -55.44 9.32
N THR A 13 17.08 -55.00 8.07
CA THR A 13 16.03 -55.48 7.17
C THR A 13 16.59 -56.60 6.29
N ARG A 14 16.21 -57.84 6.62
CA ARG A 14 16.37 -59.00 5.74
C ARG A 14 15.55 -58.79 4.46
N HIS A 15 16.23 -58.75 3.31
CA HIS A 15 15.63 -58.94 2.00
C HIS A 15 16.54 -59.84 1.14
N PRO A 16 15.96 -60.58 0.18
CA PRO A 16 16.39 -61.93 -0.18
C PRO A 16 17.67 -61.95 -1.02
N ALA A 17 18.43 -63.01 -0.81
CA ALA A 17 19.60 -63.40 -1.58
C ALA A 17 19.23 -63.55 -3.07
N GLY A 18 19.49 -62.49 -3.83
CA GLY A 18 19.29 -62.36 -5.28
C GLY A 18 19.90 -61.05 -5.76
N GLY A 19 21.09 -60.72 -5.24
CA GLY A 19 21.77 -59.44 -5.48
C GLY A 19 22.54 -59.43 -6.79
N GLY A 20 21.83 -59.35 -7.92
CA GLY A 20 22.46 -58.88 -9.15
C GLY A 20 22.92 -57.43 -8.96
N ALA A 21 24.13 -57.10 -9.39
CA ALA A 21 24.70 -55.76 -9.28
C ALA A 21 23.71 -54.68 -9.79
N LEU A 22 23.60 -53.56 -9.07
CA LEU A 22 22.68 -52.48 -9.43
C LEU A 22 23.10 -51.90 -10.80
N THR A 23 22.31 -52.15 -11.83
CA THR A 23 22.54 -51.58 -13.17
C THR A 23 22.09 -50.12 -13.23
N ALA A 24 22.63 -49.36 -14.19
CA ALA A 24 22.24 -47.97 -14.43
C ALA A 24 20.73 -47.83 -14.68
N ASP A 25 20.14 -48.72 -15.49
CA ASP A 25 18.69 -48.74 -15.76
C ASP A 25 17.86 -48.94 -14.49
N ARG A 26 18.30 -49.85 -13.60
CA ARG A 26 17.62 -50.12 -12.34
C ARG A 26 17.74 -48.94 -11.37
N ALA A 27 18.93 -48.32 -11.29
CA ALA A 27 19.12 -47.10 -10.50
C ALA A 27 18.25 -45.94 -11.02
N ALA A 28 18.22 -45.73 -12.34
CA ALA A 28 17.39 -44.76 -13.01
C ALA A 28 15.89 -44.99 -12.74
N ALA A 29 15.42 -46.24 -12.80
CA ALA A 29 14.03 -46.59 -12.49
C ALA A 29 13.68 -46.31 -11.02
N LEU A 30 14.58 -46.62 -10.08
CA LEU A 30 14.37 -46.32 -8.65
C LEU A 30 14.30 -44.83 -8.35
N LEU A 31 14.95 -43.99 -9.16
CA LEU A 31 14.92 -42.53 -9.02
C LEU A 31 13.72 -41.87 -9.70
N ALA A 32 12.97 -42.59 -10.54
CA ALA A 32 11.81 -42.05 -11.24
C ALA A 32 10.75 -41.62 -10.21
N GLY A 33 10.44 -40.31 -10.17
CA GLY A 33 9.47 -39.74 -9.22
C GLY A 33 9.96 -39.63 -7.78
N CYS A 34 11.25 -39.85 -7.50
CA CYS A 34 11.79 -39.72 -6.16
C CYS A 34 11.81 -38.24 -5.72
N ALA A 35 11.06 -37.92 -4.65
CA ALA A 35 11.01 -36.58 -4.05
C ALA A 35 11.57 -36.52 -2.61
N SER A 36 12.03 -37.66 -2.06
CA SER A 36 12.62 -37.74 -0.73
C SER A 36 14.13 -37.62 -0.80
N ALA A 37 14.70 -36.69 -0.03
CA ALA A 37 16.15 -36.50 0.07
C ALA A 37 16.85 -37.75 0.62
N SER A 38 16.26 -38.44 1.62
CA SER A 38 16.87 -39.64 2.21
C SER A 38 16.89 -40.80 1.22
N ARG A 39 15.75 -41.04 0.55
CA ARG A 39 15.63 -42.08 -0.49
C ARG A 39 16.59 -41.80 -1.65
N ALA A 40 16.70 -40.54 -2.09
CA ALA A 40 17.64 -40.15 -3.12
C ALA A 40 19.09 -40.40 -2.69
N ALA A 41 19.44 -40.11 -1.42
CA ALA A 41 20.77 -40.37 -0.88
C ALA A 41 21.10 -41.86 -0.79
N GLU A 42 20.15 -42.71 -0.38
CA GLU A 42 20.31 -44.17 -0.36
C GLU A 42 20.59 -44.73 -1.76
N ILE A 43 19.80 -44.32 -2.75
CA ILE A 43 19.98 -44.77 -4.14
C ILE A 43 21.28 -44.21 -4.71
N HIS A 44 21.64 -42.96 -4.39
CA HIS A 44 22.91 -42.35 -4.80
C HIS A 44 24.09 -43.16 -4.26
N ALA A 45 24.09 -43.50 -2.97
CA ALA A 45 25.14 -44.31 -2.36
C ALA A 45 25.21 -45.72 -2.97
N ALA A 46 24.07 -46.31 -3.33
CA ALA A 46 24.03 -47.60 -4.01
C ALA A 46 24.58 -47.51 -5.45
N ALA A 47 24.26 -46.43 -6.19
CA ALA A 47 24.76 -46.16 -7.53
C ALA A 47 26.28 -45.96 -7.54
N VAL A 48 26.82 -45.23 -6.55
CA VAL A 48 28.28 -45.06 -6.37
C VAL A 48 28.95 -46.40 -6.08
N ARG A 49 28.39 -47.24 -5.20
CA ARG A 49 28.93 -48.58 -4.92
C ARG A 49 28.93 -49.50 -6.14
N ALA A 50 28.00 -49.30 -7.06
CA ALA A 50 27.90 -50.06 -8.30
C ALA A 50 28.63 -49.39 -9.48
N SER A 51 29.30 -48.24 -9.26
CA SER A 51 29.98 -47.46 -10.31
C SER A 51 29.09 -47.06 -11.49
N VAL A 52 27.79 -46.81 -11.22
CA VAL A 52 26.80 -46.37 -12.22
C VAL A 52 26.29 -44.94 -11.96
N ASP A 53 26.83 -44.24 -10.98
CA ASP A 53 26.43 -42.87 -10.62
C ASP A 53 26.78 -41.83 -11.70
N GLN A 54 27.80 -42.12 -12.52
CA GLN A 54 28.25 -41.27 -13.63
C GLN A 54 27.43 -41.47 -14.91
N ASP A 55 26.53 -42.46 -14.96
CA ASP A 55 25.58 -42.59 -16.07
C ASP A 55 24.70 -41.33 -16.15
N LYS A 56 24.60 -40.71 -17.34
CA LYS A 56 23.88 -39.43 -17.51
C LYS A 56 22.41 -39.54 -17.09
N ALA A 57 21.77 -40.69 -17.29
CA ALA A 57 20.36 -40.89 -16.96
C ALA A 57 20.16 -41.07 -15.44
N VAL A 58 21.13 -41.67 -14.75
CA VAL A 58 21.18 -41.76 -13.28
C VAL A 58 21.48 -40.39 -12.66
N ALA A 59 22.54 -39.72 -13.11
CA ALA A 59 22.96 -38.41 -12.63
C ALA A 59 21.86 -37.35 -12.78
N PHE A 60 21.18 -37.30 -13.94
CA PHE A 60 20.08 -36.36 -14.16
C PHE A 60 18.88 -36.61 -13.23
N ARG A 61 18.51 -37.88 -13.01
CA ARG A 61 17.41 -38.21 -12.11
C ARG A 61 17.77 -37.95 -10.64
N LEU A 62 19.02 -38.20 -10.24
CA LEU A 62 19.52 -37.79 -8.93
C LEU A 62 19.42 -36.28 -8.74
N GLN A 63 19.90 -35.51 -9.71
CA GLN A 63 19.81 -34.05 -9.69
C GLN A 63 18.36 -33.58 -9.51
N ARG A 64 17.41 -34.14 -10.27
CA ARG A 64 15.98 -33.83 -10.13
C ARG A 64 15.42 -34.22 -8.77
N ALA A 65 15.80 -35.36 -8.21
CA ALA A 65 15.34 -35.79 -6.89
C ALA A 65 15.83 -34.86 -5.78
N TYR A 66 17.09 -34.43 -5.83
CA TYR A 66 17.61 -33.43 -4.89
C TYR A 66 16.97 -32.06 -5.08
N ALA A 67 16.75 -31.63 -6.32
CA ALA A 67 16.06 -30.39 -6.62
C ALA A 67 14.59 -30.41 -6.13
N ALA A 68 13.89 -31.53 -6.28
CA ALA A 68 12.51 -31.71 -5.80
C ALA A 68 12.43 -31.67 -4.27
N SER A 69 13.41 -32.28 -3.58
CA SER A 69 13.50 -32.28 -2.11
C SER A 69 14.06 -31.00 -1.50
N GLY A 70 14.45 -30.01 -2.31
CA GLY A 70 14.98 -28.72 -1.84
C GLY A 70 16.49 -28.70 -1.54
N ARG A 71 17.20 -29.82 -1.74
CA ARG A 71 18.67 -29.91 -1.64
C ARG A 71 19.35 -29.38 -2.90
N LEU A 72 19.18 -28.08 -3.14
CA LEU A 72 19.71 -27.41 -4.34
C LEU A 72 21.24 -27.42 -4.39
N ASP A 73 21.90 -27.42 -3.22
CA ASP A 73 23.34 -27.59 -3.05
C ASP A 73 23.83 -28.89 -3.72
N LEU A 74 23.17 -30.00 -3.40
CA LEU A 74 23.51 -31.32 -3.96
C LEU A 74 23.15 -31.42 -5.44
N ALA A 75 22.02 -30.81 -5.85
CA ALA A 75 21.63 -30.77 -7.26
C ALA A 75 22.67 -30.04 -8.13
N VAL A 76 23.18 -28.88 -7.68
CA VAL A 76 24.22 -28.14 -8.40
C VAL A 76 25.56 -28.88 -8.35
N ALA A 77 25.90 -29.51 -7.22
CA ALA A 77 27.10 -30.33 -7.12
C ALA A 77 27.09 -31.50 -8.13
N LEU A 78 25.94 -32.17 -8.29
CA LEU A 78 25.78 -33.24 -9.29
C LEU A 78 25.88 -32.72 -10.72
N LEU A 79 25.27 -31.57 -11.03
CA LEU A 79 25.42 -30.92 -12.34
C LEU A 79 26.91 -30.72 -12.67
N ARG A 80 27.68 -30.15 -11.74
CA ARG A 80 29.10 -29.83 -11.94
C ARG A 80 30.02 -31.05 -11.96
N ARG A 81 29.61 -32.15 -11.33
CA ARG A 81 30.34 -33.43 -11.36
C ARG A 81 30.01 -34.30 -12.56
N THR A 82 28.89 -34.04 -13.24
CA THR A 82 28.49 -34.82 -14.42
C THR A 82 29.41 -34.47 -15.60
N PRO A 83 30.08 -35.43 -16.24
CA PRO A 83 30.87 -35.19 -17.44
C PRO A 83 29.97 -34.74 -18.60
N ASP A 84 30.33 -33.64 -19.26
CA ASP A 84 29.61 -33.03 -20.38
C ASP A 84 28.10 -32.89 -20.14
N PRO A 85 27.70 -32.07 -19.15
CA PRO A 85 26.30 -31.89 -18.78
C PRO A 85 25.55 -31.20 -19.93
N THR A 86 24.40 -31.76 -20.33
CA THR A 86 23.60 -31.18 -21.42
C THR A 86 22.76 -29.99 -20.94
N ALA A 87 22.17 -29.25 -21.89
CA ALA A 87 21.24 -28.15 -21.59
C ALA A 87 20.10 -28.53 -20.62
N VAL A 88 19.70 -29.81 -20.58
CA VAL A 88 18.63 -30.31 -19.72
C VAL A 88 19.03 -30.26 -18.23
N PHE A 89 20.30 -30.56 -17.90
CA PHE A 89 20.80 -30.47 -16.53
C PHE A 89 20.77 -29.03 -16.01
N TYR A 90 21.23 -28.09 -16.83
CA TYR A 90 21.18 -26.66 -16.51
C TYR A 90 19.73 -26.16 -16.40
N THR A 91 18.86 -26.53 -17.34
CA THR A 91 17.44 -26.13 -17.33
C THR A 91 16.75 -26.57 -16.03
N SER A 92 16.98 -27.81 -15.59
CA SER A 92 16.45 -28.33 -14.33
C SER A 92 16.97 -27.54 -13.11
N ALA A 93 18.27 -27.25 -13.07
CA ALA A 93 18.86 -26.47 -11.98
C ALA A 93 18.31 -25.03 -11.95
N ILE A 94 18.27 -24.35 -13.11
CA ILE A 94 17.76 -22.98 -13.26
C ILE A 94 16.30 -22.93 -12.80
N HIS A 95 15.45 -23.84 -13.28
CA HIS A 95 14.05 -23.90 -12.88
C HIS A 95 13.89 -24.08 -11.37
N ALA A 96 14.67 -24.99 -10.75
CA ALA A 96 14.60 -25.26 -9.33
C ALA A 96 14.99 -24.06 -8.44
N HIS A 97 15.94 -23.24 -8.90
CA HIS A 97 16.34 -22.00 -8.21
C HIS A 97 15.34 -20.86 -8.47
N SER A 98 14.94 -20.68 -9.72
CA SER A 98 14.03 -19.62 -10.16
C SER A 98 12.67 -19.72 -9.45
N SER A 99 12.08 -20.92 -9.40
CA SER A 99 10.82 -21.22 -8.69
C SER A 99 10.88 -21.03 -7.18
N ARG A 100 12.08 -20.95 -6.59
CA ARG A 100 12.30 -20.69 -5.15
C ARG A 100 12.77 -19.27 -4.86
N GLY A 101 12.69 -18.37 -5.84
CA GLY A 101 13.09 -16.97 -5.67
C GLY A 101 14.61 -16.74 -5.64
N LEU A 102 15.42 -17.76 -5.90
CA LEU A 102 16.89 -17.67 -5.91
C LEU A 102 17.37 -17.13 -7.27
N HIS A 103 16.90 -15.94 -7.64
CA HIS A 103 17.04 -15.38 -8.98
C HIS A 103 18.50 -15.18 -9.41
N ARG A 104 19.37 -14.69 -8.52
CA ARG A 104 20.80 -14.52 -8.82
C ARG A 104 21.49 -15.86 -9.11
N ALA A 105 21.19 -16.89 -8.32
CA ALA A 105 21.76 -18.22 -8.53
C ALA A 105 21.25 -18.86 -9.84
N ALA A 106 19.97 -18.68 -10.17
CA ALA A 106 19.39 -19.13 -11.43
C ALA A 106 20.08 -18.47 -12.64
N LEU A 107 20.31 -17.15 -12.60
CA LEU A 107 21.01 -16.44 -13.66
C LEU A 107 22.50 -16.81 -13.73
N ALA A 108 23.16 -17.07 -12.60
CA ALA A 108 24.55 -17.53 -12.59
C ALA A 108 24.70 -18.91 -13.27
N LEU A 109 23.75 -19.83 -13.06
CA LEU A 109 23.72 -21.12 -13.74
C LEU A 109 23.48 -20.98 -15.25
N LEU A 110 22.66 -20.01 -15.68
CA LEU A 110 22.52 -19.68 -17.09
C LEU A 110 23.84 -19.16 -17.68
N SER A 111 24.53 -18.26 -16.97
CA SER A 111 25.85 -17.78 -17.39
C SER A 111 26.88 -18.91 -17.47
N GLU A 112 26.90 -19.81 -16.48
CA GLU A 112 27.77 -21.00 -16.46
C GLU A 112 27.50 -21.90 -17.68
N MET A 113 26.23 -22.11 -18.04
CA MET A 113 25.85 -22.84 -19.25
C MET A 113 26.37 -22.17 -20.53
N LEU A 114 26.13 -20.87 -20.68
CA LEU A 114 26.49 -20.10 -21.88
C LEU A 114 28.00 -19.97 -22.07
N LEU A 115 28.77 -20.00 -20.98
CA LEU A 115 30.23 -19.92 -20.98
C LEU A 115 30.92 -21.30 -21.01
N SER A 116 30.15 -22.40 -21.06
CA SER A 116 30.71 -23.74 -21.11
C SER A 116 31.54 -23.96 -22.40
N HIS A 117 32.66 -24.67 -22.27
CA HIS A 117 33.60 -24.91 -23.38
C HIS A 117 32.98 -25.61 -24.59
N HIS A 118 31.83 -26.27 -24.44
CA HIS A 118 31.12 -26.99 -25.50
C HIS A 118 30.11 -26.13 -26.28
N GLY A 119 29.96 -24.84 -25.95
CA GLY A 119 29.04 -23.96 -26.68
C GLY A 119 27.57 -24.35 -26.51
N LEU A 120 27.16 -24.77 -25.30
CA LEU A 120 25.78 -25.17 -25.03
C LEU A 120 24.80 -24.02 -25.27
N LEU A 121 23.85 -24.24 -26.19
CA LEU A 121 22.77 -23.30 -26.46
C LEU A 121 21.56 -23.55 -25.53
N PRO A 122 20.92 -22.50 -24.99
CA PRO A 122 19.71 -22.65 -24.21
C PRO A 122 18.54 -23.09 -25.08
N THR A 123 17.72 -23.97 -24.52
CA THR A 123 16.45 -24.39 -25.12
C THR A 123 15.34 -23.39 -24.78
N ALA A 124 14.17 -23.53 -25.42
CA ALA A 124 12.96 -22.79 -25.06
C ALA A 124 12.64 -22.92 -23.55
N HIS A 125 12.79 -24.12 -22.97
CA HIS A 125 12.58 -24.37 -21.55
C HIS A 125 13.63 -23.66 -20.67
N THR A 126 14.88 -23.61 -21.11
CA THR A 126 15.96 -22.89 -20.42
C THR A 126 15.65 -21.40 -20.33
N LEU A 127 15.23 -20.78 -21.44
CA LEU A 127 14.86 -19.37 -21.48
C LEU A 127 13.62 -19.09 -20.65
N SER A 128 12.56 -19.90 -20.81
CA SER A 128 11.31 -19.76 -20.04
C SER A 128 11.54 -19.85 -18.52
N ALA A 129 12.44 -20.73 -18.07
CA ALA A 129 12.80 -20.86 -16.65
C ALA A 129 13.67 -19.69 -16.13
N SER A 130 14.45 -19.05 -17.01
CA SER A 130 15.37 -17.97 -16.66
C SER A 130 14.69 -16.59 -16.59
N LEU A 131 13.72 -16.34 -17.47
CA LEU A 131 13.05 -15.03 -17.58
C LEU A 131 12.35 -14.56 -16.28
N PRO A 132 11.74 -15.43 -15.46
CA PRO A 132 11.23 -15.05 -14.14
C PRO A 132 12.31 -14.52 -13.19
N ALA A 133 13.57 -14.93 -13.36
CA ALA A 133 14.69 -14.48 -12.54
C ALA A 133 15.27 -13.13 -12.97
N CYS A 134 14.83 -12.58 -14.10
CA CYS A 134 15.20 -11.23 -14.53
C CYS A 134 14.51 -10.20 -13.62
N GLY A 135 15.19 -9.75 -12.57
CA GLY A 135 14.71 -8.69 -11.69
C GLY A 135 14.67 -7.30 -12.33
N GLY A 136 15.17 -7.14 -13.56
CA GLY A 136 15.22 -5.86 -14.25
C GLY A 136 15.24 -5.97 -15.77
N LEU A 137 14.91 -4.85 -16.40
CA LEU A 137 14.74 -4.72 -17.86
C LEU A 137 16.01 -4.99 -18.66
N ALA A 138 17.19 -4.66 -18.14
CA ALA A 138 18.45 -4.85 -18.86
C ALA A 138 18.71 -6.34 -19.17
N VAL A 139 18.70 -7.20 -18.15
CA VAL A 139 18.87 -8.65 -18.31
C VAL A 139 17.71 -9.25 -19.10
N GLY A 140 16.48 -8.81 -18.83
CA GLY A 140 15.28 -9.26 -19.55
C GLY A 140 15.35 -8.98 -21.05
N ARG A 141 15.74 -7.77 -21.47
CA ARG A 141 15.93 -7.39 -22.87
C ARG A 141 17.09 -8.15 -23.52
N ALA A 142 18.18 -8.39 -22.79
CA ALA A 142 19.30 -9.19 -23.30
C ALA A 142 18.86 -10.63 -23.60
N LEU A 143 18.13 -11.27 -22.68
CA LEU A 143 17.59 -12.61 -22.91
C LEU A 143 16.52 -12.63 -24.01
N HIS A 144 15.71 -11.58 -24.15
CA HIS A 144 14.78 -11.47 -25.26
C HIS A 144 15.52 -11.39 -26.61
N GLY A 145 16.52 -10.52 -26.73
CA GLY A 145 17.35 -10.43 -27.94
C GLY A 145 18.05 -11.76 -28.25
N TYR A 146 18.48 -12.49 -27.22
CA TYR A 146 19.05 -13.82 -27.39
C TYR A 146 18.00 -14.85 -27.85
N ALA A 147 16.77 -14.81 -27.32
CA ALA A 147 15.66 -15.64 -27.77
C ALA A 147 15.31 -15.39 -29.25
N VAL A 148 15.33 -14.13 -29.69
CA VAL A 148 15.11 -13.77 -31.11
C VAL A 148 16.22 -14.35 -31.99
N LYS A 149 17.50 -14.22 -31.58
CA LYS A 149 18.64 -14.77 -32.33
C LYS A 149 18.57 -16.28 -32.50
N LEU A 150 18.00 -17.00 -31.53
CA LEU A 150 17.82 -18.45 -31.57
C LEU A 150 16.49 -18.87 -32.23
N ALA A 151 15.69 -17.93 -32.75
CA ALA A 151 14.35 -18.16 -33.26
C ALA A 151 13.38 -18.82 -32.25
N LEU A 152 13.59 -18.56 -30.95
CA LEU A 152 12.78 -19.12 -29.86
C LEU A 152 11.78 -18.11 -29.27
N SER A 153 11.79 -16.84 -29.69
CA SER A 153 10.90 -15.81 -29.13
C SER A 153 9.42 -16.06 -29.41
N GLY A 154 9.09 -16.77 -30.49
CA GLY A 154 7.72 -17.14 -30.86
C GLY A 154 7.20 -18.41 -30.18
N GLU A 155 8.08 -19.20 -29.53
CA GLU A 155 7.67 -20.41 -28.82
C GLU A 155 6.71 -20.04 -27.66
N PRO A 156 5.53 -20.69 -27.51
CA PRO A 156 4.49 -20.25 -26.58
C PRO A 156 4.97 -20.04 -25.14
N TYR A 157 5.81 -20.95 -24.64
CA TYR A 157 6.38 -20.89 -23.28
C TYR A 157 7.39 -19.77 -23.09
N VAL A 158 8.14 -19.42 -24.14
CA VAL A 158 9.12 -18.32 -24.11
C VAL A 158 8.37 -17.00 -24.25
N ALA A 159 7.45 -16.89 -25.20
CA ALA A 159 6.63 -15.71 -25.41
C ALA A 159 5.84 -15.35 -24.13
N THR A 160 5.21 -16.34 -23.47
CA THR A 160 4.49 -16.14 -22.20
C THR A 160 5.42 -15.67 -21.08
N ALA A 161 6.62 -16.25 -20.98
CA ALA A 161 7.60 -15.85 -19.96
C ALA A 161 8.18 -14.45 -20.23
N LEU A 162 8.39 -14.09 -21.49
CA LEU A 162 8.82 -12.75 -21.92
C LEU A 162 7.74 -11.72 -21.60
N LEU A 163 6.49 -12.02 -21.94
CA LEU A 163 5.34 -11.19 -21.62
C LEU A 163 5.23 -10.96 -20.11
N GLY A 164 5.33 -12.02 -19.31
CA GLY A 164 5.34 -11.91 -17.85
C GLY A 164 6.52 -11.07 -17.31
N MET A 165 7.69 -11.16 -17.94
CA MET A 165 8.87 -10.36 -17.58
C MET A 165 8.64 -8.87 -17.87
N TYR A 166 8.22 -8.51 -19.08
CA TYR A 166 7.93 -7.12 -19.43
C TYR A 166 6.75 -6.56 -18.61
N ALA A 167 5.72 -7.37 -18.39
CA ALA A 167 4.56 -7.01 -17.58
C ALA A 167 4.97 -6.66 -16.13
N ARG A 168 5.81 -7.49 -15.51
CA ARG A 168 6.34 -7.21 -14.15
C ARG A 168 7.23 -5.98 -14.11
N ALA A 169 7.94 -5.68 -15.20
CA ALA A 169 8.80 -4.51 -15.32
C ALA A 169 8.05 -3.22 -15.70
N GLY A 170 6.73 -3.28 -15.94
CA GLY A 170 5.92 -2.11 -16.31
C GLY A 170 6.04 -1.67 -17.77
N GLU A 171 6.59 -2.51 -18.65
CA GLU A 171 6.78 -2.18 -20.07
C GLU A 171 5.61 -2.65 -20.92
N ALA A 172 4.50 -1.91 -20.81
CA ALA A 172 3.22 -2.26 -21.41
C ALA A 172 3.31 -2.42 -22.94
N ALA A 173 4.09 -1.60 -23.65
CA ALA A 173 4.20 -1.67 -25.10
C ALA A 173 4.87 -2.98 -25.56
N ALA A 174 5.98 -3.37 -24.91
CA ALA A 174 6.68 -4.61 -25.23
C ALA A 174 5.85 -5.84 -24.83
N ALA A 175 5.19 -5.80 -23.67
CA ALA A 175 4.27 -6.85 -23.24
C ALA A 175 3.10 -6.99 -24.24
N ARG A 176 2.52 -5.87 -24.70
CA ARG A 176 1.43 -5.86 -25.67
C ARG A 176 1.83 -6.43 -27.02
N ALA A 177 3.01 -6.07 -27.54
CA ALA A 177 3.51 -6.60 -28.80
C ALA A 177 3.64 -8.14 -28.76
N LEU A 178 4.15 -8.68 -27.66
CA LEU A 178 4.22 -10.14 -27.45
C LEU A 178 2.83 -10.75 -27.32
N PHE A 179 1.91 -10.09 -26.60
CA PHE A 179 0.54 -10.56 -26.42
C PHE A 179 -0.22 -10.66 -27.75
N ASP A 180 -0.13 -9.63 -28.59
CA ASP A 180 -0.80 -9.61 -29.88
C ASP A 180 -0.21 -10.65 -30.85
N GLY A 181 1.09 -10.95 -30.73
CA GLY A 181 1.74 -12.04 -31.45
C GLY A 181 1.27 -13.45 -31.06
N MET A 182 0.57 -13.62 -29.92
CA MET A 182 -0.02 -14.90 -29.50
C MET A 182 -1.43 -15.13 -30.06
N ARG A 183 -2.00 -14.17 -30.81
CA ARG A 183 -3.35 -14.31 -31.36
C ARG A 183 -3.40 -15.38 -32.46
N PRO A 184 -4.55 -16.08 -32.64
CA PRO A 184 -5.86 -15.79 -32.04
C PRO A 184 -6.12 -16.43 -30.66
N ASP A 185 -5.25 -17.31 -30.15
CA ASP A 185 -5.52 -18.11 -28.95
C ASP A 185 -4.49 -17.86 -27.83
N PRO A 186 -4.49 -16.68 -27.19
CA PRO A 186 -3.61 -16.42 -26.06
C PRO A 186 -4.02 -17.27 -24.85
N HIS A 187 -3.06 -17.95 -24.26
CA HIS A 187 -3.29 -18.70 -23.01
C HIS A 187 -3.82 -17.78 -21.90
N VAL A 188 -4.68 -18.33 -21.02
CA VAL A 188 -5.25 -17.60 -19.86
C VAL A 188 -4.16 -16.90 -19.05
N VAL A 189 -3.02 -17.56 -18.83
CA VAL A 189 -1.86 -16.97 -18.11
C VAL A 189 -1.34 -15.70 -18.79
N SER A 190 -1.29 -15.68 -20.12
CA SER A 190 -0.86 -14.51 -20.90
C SER A 190 -1.86 -13.37 -20.78
N VAL A 191 -3.17 -13.67 -20.82
CA VAL A 191 -4.22 -12.67 -20.60
C VAL A 191 -4.14 -12.09 -19.19
N THR A 192 -4.00 -12.93 -18.17
CA THR A 192 -3.86 -12.51 -16.76
C THR A 192 -2.62 -11.65 -16.53
N ALA A 193 -1.50 -12.00 -17.15
CA ALA A 193 -0.27 -11.21 -17.07
C ALA A 193 -0.40 -9.86 -17.77
N MET A 194 -1.06 -9.81 -18.93
CA MET A 194 -1.32 -8.54 -19.63
C MET A 194 -2.31 -7.65 -18.86
N LEU A 195 -3.38 -8.23 -18.31
CA LEU A 195 -4.33 -7.56 -17.43
C LEU A 195 -3.61 -6.97 -16.21
N SER A 196 -2.76 -7.76 -15.56
CA SER A 196 -2.00 -7.31 -14.39
C SER A 196 -1.03 -6.18 -14.75
N CYS A 197 -0.45 -6.20 -15.95
CA CYS A 197 0.39 -5.11 -16.45
C CYS A 197 -0.41 -3.82 -16.58
N TYR A 198 -1.51 -3.86 -17.33
CA TYR A 198 -2.37 -2.68 -17.53
C TYR A 198 -2.93 -2.14 -16.22
N ALA A 199 -3.40 -3.02 -15.34
CA ALA A 199 -3.90 -2.66 -14.02
C ALA A 199 -2.84 -1.92 -13.18
N LYS A 200 -1.58 -2.40 -13.18
CA LYS A 200 -0.47 -1.75 -12.47
C LYS A 200 -0.05 -0.41 -13.09
N MET A 201 -0.19 -0.25 -14.40
CA MET A 201 0.14 0.98 -15.12
C MET A 201 -0.99 2.02 -15.13
N GLY A 202 -2.13 1.72 -14.50
CA GLY A 202 -3.29 2.61 -14.47
C GLY A 202 -4.10 2.64 -15.77
N GLN A 203 -3.79 1.77 -16.73
CA GLN A 203 -4.57 1.59 -17.97
C GLN A 203 -5.80 0.71 -17.69
N LEU A 204 -6.66 1.21 -16.80
CA LEU A 204 -7.73 0.40 -16.18
C LEU A 204 -8.81 -0.04 -17.17
N ASP A 205 -9.05 0.72 -18.23
CA ASP A 205 -10.06 0.38 -19.23
C ASP A 205 -9.59 -0.78 -20.12
N ASP A 206 -8.32 -0.77 -20.54
CA ASP A 206 -7.70 -1.89 -21.25
C ASP A 206 -7.63 -3.14 -20.37
N ALA A 207 -7.24 -2.98 -19.09
CA ALA A 207 -7.25 -4.06 -18.11
C ALA A 207 -8.67 -4.64 -17.95
N ARG A 208 -9.68 -3.77 -17.90
CA ARG A 208 -11.08 -4.17 -17.75
C ARG A 208 -11.59 -4.90 -18.99
N GLY A 209 -11.22 -4.44 -20.19
CA GLY A 209 -11.55 -5.12 -21.44
C GLY A 209 -11.02 -6.56 -21.49
N LEU A 210 -9.76 -6.76 -21.10
CA LEU A 210 -9.19 -8.11 -20.97
C LEU A 210 -9.88 -8.94 -19.90
N PHE A 211 -10.19 -8.34 -18.75
CA PHE A 211 -10.90 -9.00 -17.67
C PHE A 211 -12.26 -9.50 -18.14
N ASP A 212 -13.05 -8.66 -18.79
CA ASP A 212 -14.40 -8.99 -19.23
C ASP A 212 -14.39 -10.07 -20.31
N ALA A 213 -13.42 -10.03 -21.22
CA ALA A 213 -13.25 -11.02 -22.30
C ALA A 213 -12.89 -12.44 -21.80
N LEU A 214 -12.36 -12.60 -20.58
CA LEU A 214 -12.04 -13.93 -20.04
C LEU A 214 -13.31 -14.76 -19.79
N PRO A 215 -13.47 -15.94 -20.42
CA PRO A 215 -14.66 -16.79 -20.24
C PRO A 215 -14.74 -17.37 -18.83
N ARG A 216 -13.59 -17.75 -18.25
CA ARG A 216 -13.45 -18.12 -16.85
C ARG A 216 -12.37 -17.26 -16.21
N LYS A 217 -12.78 -16.44 -15.25
CA LYS A 217 -11.91 -15.56 -14.47
C LYS A 217 -11.44 -16.31 -13.24
N ASP A 218 -10.15 -16.60 -13.16
CA ASP A 218 -9.56 -17.13 -11.94
C ASP A 218 -9.37 -16.03 -10.88
N LEU A 219 -9.03 -16.42 -9.66
CA LEU A 219 -8.88 -15.50 -8.53
C LEU A 219 -7.78 -14.45 -8.76
N VAL A 220 -6.75 -14.79 -9.55
CA VAL A 220 -5.65 -13.87 -9.87
C VAL A 220 -6.17 -12.70 -10.72
N CYS A 221 -7.04 -12.96 -11.69
CA CYS A 221 -7.67 -11.92 -12.50
C CYS A 221 -8.52 -10.96 -11.66
N TRP A 222 -9.31 -11.50 -10.73
CA TRP A 222 -10.13 -10.69 -9.81
C TRP A 222 -9.24 -9.80 -8.94
N ASN A 223 -8.22 -10.38 -8.31
CA ASN A 223 -7.31 -9.66 -7.43
C ASN A 223 -6.51 -8.59 -8.18
N ALA A 224 -5.99 -8.89 -9.37
CA ALA A 224 -5.25 -7.93 -10.18
C ALA A 224 -6.11 -6.71 -10.57
N MET A 225 -7.37 -6.93 -10.92
CA MET A 225 -8.27 -5.84 -11.28
C MET A 225 -8.73 -5.03 -10.04
N MET A 226 -9.00 -5.70 -8.92
CA MET A 226 -9.31 -5.04 -7.65
C MET A 226 -8.14 -4.20 -7.13
N ASP A 227 -6.91 -4.72 -7.19
CA ASP A 227 -5.70 -3.99 -6.84
C ASP A 227 -5.50 -2.79 -7.78
N GLY A 228 -5.61 -2.99 -9.10
CA GLY A 228 -5.55 -1.91 -10.09
C GLY A 228 -6.50 -0.75 -9.77
N TYR A 229 -7.77 -1.04 -9.48
CA TYR A 229 -8.73 -0.02 -9.06
C TYR A 229 -8.35 0.66 -7.74
N THR A 230 -7.86 -0.10 -6.77
CA THR A 230 -7.50 0.42 -5.44
C THR A 230 -6.26 1.32 -5.50
N GLN A 231 -5.23 0.94 -6.25
CA GLN A 231 -3.99 1.71 -6.39
C GLN A 231 -4.18 3.02 -7.16
N HIS A 232 -5.16 3.07 -8.06
CA HIS A 232 -5.42 4.23 -8.93
C HIS A 232 -6.66 5.03 -8.52
N GLY A 233 -7.00 5.02 -7.23
CA GLY A 233 -8.02 5.93 -6.67
C GLY A 233 -9.46 5.65 -7.09
N ARG A 234 -9.79 4.40 -7.49
CA ARG A 234 -11.15 3.95 -7.81
C ARG A 234 -11.66 2.88 -6.83
N PRO A 235 -11.61 3.08 -5.50
CA PRO A 235 -11.96 2.05 -4.52
C PRO A 235 -13.42 1.60 -4.58
N SER A 236 -14.36 2.46 -5.00
CA SER A 236 -15.77 2.08 -5.24
C SER A 236 -15.89 0.95 -6.27
N GLU A 237 -15.09 1.01 -7.33
CA GLU A 237 -15.07 -0.01 -8.39
C GLU A 237 -14.45 -1.31 -7.89
N ALA A 238 -13.39 -1.23 -7.09
CA ALA A 238 -12.78 -2.40 -6.45
C ALA A 238 -13.79 -3.13 -5.55
N LEU A 239 -14.55 -2.41 -4.73
CA LEU A 239 -15.55 -2.99 -3.84
C LEU A 239 -16.77 -3.53 -4.61
N ARG A 240 -17.17 -2.87 -5.70
CA ARG A 240 -18.19 -3.37 -6.64
C ARG A 240 -17.74 -4.69 -7.25
N LEU A 241 -16.47 -4.77 -7.64
CA LEU A 241 -15.88 -5.96 -8.24
C LEU A 241 -15.78 -7.12 -7.24
N PHE A 242 -15.39 -6.86 -5.99
CA PHE A 242 -15.40 -7.86 -4.93
C PHE A 242 -16.80 -8.44 -4.71
N ARG A 243 -17.84 -7.60 -4.68
CA ARG A 243 -19.24 -8.07 -4.59
C ARG A 243 -19.65 -8.89 -5.81
N GLN A 244 -19.19 -8.51 -7.01
CA GLN A 244 -19.43 -9.29 -8.23
C GLN A 244 -18.77 -10.67 -8.15
N MET A 245 -17.53 -10.75 -7.67
CA MET A 245 -16.81 -12.01 -7.46
C MET A 245 -17.61 -12.98 -6.57
N LEU A 246 -18.11 -12.48 -5.43
CA LEU A 246 -18.96 -13.27 -4.52
C LEU A 246 -20.24 -13.76 -5.20
N ARG A 247 -20.92 -12.90 -5.96
CA ARG A 247 -22.14 -13.28 -6.71
C ARG A 247 -21.87 -14.30 -7.81
N SER A 248 -20.66 -14.33 -8.37
CA SER A 248 -20.24 -15.32 -9.35
C SER A 248 -19.81 -16.66 -8.73
N GLY A 249 -19.93 -16.82 -7.40
CA GLY A 249 -19.57 -18.05 -6.69
C GLY A 249 -18.06 -18.29 -6.59
N VAL A 250 -17.24 -17.27 -6.86
CA VAL A 250 -15.78 -17.35 -6.70
C VAL A 250 -15.45 -17.08 -5.24
N GLU A 251 -14.88 -18.07 -4.56
CA GLU A 251 -14.48 -17.92 -3.16
C GLU A 251 -13.24 -17.01 -3.04
N PRO A 252 -13.33 -15.92 -2.25
CA PRO A 252 -12.18 -15.06 -1.97
C PRO A 252 -11.11 -15.79 -1.18
N ASP A 253 -9.85 -15.42 -1.43
CA ASP A 253 -8.73 -15.71 -0.54
C ASP A 253 -8.40 -14.50 0.36
N GLU A 254 -7.36 -14.66 1.20
CA GLU A 254 -6.89 -13.60 2.09
C GLU A 254 -6.47 -12.34 1.33
N VAL A 255 -5.85 -12.49 0.14
CA VAL A 255 -5.45 -11.36 -0.71
C VAL A 255 -6.69 -10.60 -1.18
N SER A 256 -7.72 -11.30 -1.62
CA SER A 256 -9.00 -10.72 -2.05
C SER A 256 -9.63 -9.87 -0.94
N VAL A 257 -9.65 -10.40 0.28
CA VAL A 257 -10.21 -9.72 1.45
C VAL A 257 -9.39 -8.49 1.82
N VAL A 258 -8.06 -8.59 1.83
CA VAL A 258 -7.17 -7.44 2.09
C VAL A 258 -7.39 -6.33 1.06
N LEU A 259 -7.52 -6.67 -0.22
CA LEU A 259 -7.80 -5.68 -1.27
C LEU A 259 -9.17 -5.00 -1.07
N ALA A 260 -10.20 -5.77 -0.70
CA ALA A 260 -11.51 -5.21 -0.39
C ALA A 260 -11.47 -4.30 0.85
N LEU A 261 -10.74 -4.68 1.89
CA LEU A 261 -10.54 -3.87 3.10
C LEU A 261 -9.79 -2.57 2.80
N SER A 262 -8.72 -2.63 1.99
CA SER A 262 -7.98 -1.45 1.53
C SER A 262 -8.88 -0.48 0.75
N ALA A 263 -9.74 -0.99 -0.13
CA ALA A 263 -10.72 -0.17 -0.85
C ALA A 263 -11.72 0.50 0.13
N VAL A 264 -12.22 -0.24 1.12
CA VAL A 264 -13.10 0.33 2.16
C VAL A 264 -12.38 1.39 3.00
N ALA A 265 -11.11 1.16 3.33
CA ALA A 265 -10.27 2.10 4.08
C ALA A 265 -10.12 3.44 3.34
N GLN A 266 -9.93 3.40 2.02
CA GLN A 266 -9.88 4.60 1.17
C GLN A 266 -11.23 5.32 1.12
N LEU A 267 -12.34 4.57 1.03
CA LEU A 267 -13.70 5.14 1.06
C LEU A 267 -14.08 5.69 2.44
N GLY A 268 -13.45 5.19 3.50
CA GLY A 268 -13.77 5.54 4.88
C GLY A 268 -15.17 5.09 5.32
N THR A 269 -15.74 4.02 4.74
CA THR A 269 -17.11 3.56 5.06
C THR A 269 -17.11 2.47 6.13
N ALA A 270 -17.46 2.85 7.37
CA ALA A 270 -17.39 1.93 8.51
C ALA A 270 -18.38 0.75 8.38
N GLU A 271 -19.56 0.96 7.79
CA GLU A 271 -20.54 -0.10 7.56
C GLU A 271 -20.03 -1.19 6.61
N SER A 272 -19.42 -0.80 5.47
CA SER A 272 -18.79 -1.75 4.54
C SER A 272 -17.67 -2.54 5.23
N GLY A 273 -16.93 -1.86 6.11
CA GLY A 273 -15.88 -2.44 6.93
C GLY A 273 -16.41 -3.51 7.89
N ARG A 274 -17.47 -3.20 8.63
CA ARG A 274 -18.15 -4.14 9.53
C ARG A 274 -18.74 -5.33 8.78
N TRP A 275 -19.27 -5.12 7.57
CA TRP A 275 -19.73 -6.23 6.72
C TRP A 275 -18.57 -7.16 6.33
N LEU A 276 -17.44 -6.63 5.87
CA LEU A 276 -16.24 -7.45 5.56
C LEU A 276 -15.69 -8.14 6.81
N HIS A 277 -15.64 -7.46 7.96
CA HIS A 277 -15.20 -8.05 9.21
C HIS A 277 -16.11 -9.21 9.63
N SER A 278 -17.43 -9.01 9.60
CA SER A 278 -18.41 -10.07 9.83
C SER A 278 -18.25 -11.23 8.83
N PHE A 279 -17.95 -10.96 7.56
CA PHE A 279 -17.67 -12.00 6.56
C PHE A 279 -16.45 -12.85 6.95
N VAL A 280 -15.37 -12.23 7.44
CA VAL A 280 -14.17 -12.93 7.93
C VAL A 280 -14.46 -13.71 9.21
N ALA A 281 -15.19 -13.12 10.17
CA ALA A 281 -15.49 -13.74 11.46
C ALA A 281 -16.49 -14.90 11.35
N ASN A 282 -17.51 -14.75 10.51
CA ASN A 282 -18.60 -15.73 10.37
C ASN A 282 -18.33 -16.82 9.32
N GLY A 283 -17.16 -16.82 8.68
CA GLY A 283 -16.79 -17.81 7.67
C GLY A 283 -16.83 -19.27 8.13
N GLY A 284 -16.87 -19.51 9.45
CA GLY A 284 -16.97 -20.85 10.03
C GLY A 284 -15.78 -21.75 9.65
N ARG A 285 -15.88 -23.05 9.94
CA ARG A 285 -14.80 -24.02 9.65
C ARG A 285 -14.58 -24.28 8.15
N ARG A 286 -15.45 -23.76 7.27
CA ARG A 286 -15.38 -23.94 5.81
C ARG A 286 -14.81 -22.73 5.07
N ALA A 287 -14.70 -21.55 5.69
CA ALA A 287 -14.10 -20.42 5.01
C ALA A 287 -12.59 -20.59 4.84
N ARG A 288 -12.14 -20.34 3.62
CA ARG A 288 -10.73 -20.30 3.24
C ARG A 288 -9.94 -19.17 3.91
N VAL A 289 -10.63 -18.14 4.38
CA VAL A 289 -10.03 -16.95 5.00
C VAL A 289 -10.22 -17.01 6.50
N ARG A 290 -9.12 -16.93 7.26
CA ARG A 290 -9.12 -16.83 8.71
C ARG A 290 -8.64 -15.44 9.12
N LEU A 291 -9.05 -15.00 10.31
CA LEU A 291 -8.43 -13.86 10.96
C LEU A 291 -7.00 -14.28 11.37
N ASN A 292 -6.02 -13.84 10.59
CA ASN A 292 -4.60 -13.99 10.86
C ASN A 292 -3.94 -12.60 10.95
N ALA A 293 -2.64 -12.54 11.21
CA ALA A 293 -1.90 -11.28 11.30
C ALA A 293 -2.14 -10.35 10.09
N ARG A 294 -2.17 -10.91 8.88
CA ARG A 294 -2.35 -10.15 7.63
C ARG A 294 -3.76 -9.55 7.51
N VAL A 295 -4.79 -10.36 7.70
CA VAL A 295 -6.20 -9.91 7.60
C VAL A 295 -6.55 -9.00 8.76
N GLY A 296 -6.10 -9.31 9.97
CA GLY A 296 -6.35 -8.49 11.15
C GLY A 296 -5.66 -7.12 11.05
N THR A 297 -4.42 -7.06 10.54
CA THR A 297 -3.75 -5.77 10.29
C THR A 297 -4.52 -4.94 9.26
N ALA A 298 -5.03 -5.55 8.19
CA ALA A 298 -5.87 -4.85 7.21
C ALA A 298 -7.21 -4.38 7.81
N LEU A 299 -7.80 -5.13 8.75
CA LEU A 299 -8.99 -4.70 9.49
C LEU A 299 -8.69 -3.52 10.40
N VAL A 300 -7.59 -3.56 11.15
CA VAL A 300 -7.11 -2.41 11.96
C VAL A 300 -6.94 -1.18 11.06
N ASP A 301 -6.24 -1.33 9.92
CA ASP A 301 -6.01 -0.25 8.96
C ASP A 301 -7.31 0.36 8.43
N MET A 302 -8.25 -0.51 8.06
CA MET A 302 -9.55 -0.10 7.58
C MET A 302 -10.34 0.64 8.66
N TYR A 303 -10.41 0.11 9.89
CA TYR A 303 -11.23 0.69 10.94
C TYR A 303 -10.76 2.08 11.36
N TYR A 304 -9.45 2.28 11.57
CA TYR A 304 -8.96 3.60 11.93
C TYR A 304 -9.16 4.59 10.77
N LYS A 305 -8.93 4.19 9.51
CA LYS A 305 -9.23 5.05 8.34
C LYS A 305 -10.72 5.33 8.12
N CYS A 306 -11.60 4.52 8.70
CA CYS A 306 -13.05 4.75 8.73
C CYS A 306 -13.51 5.61 9.92
N GLY A 307 -12.61 6.06 10.79
CA GLY A 307 -12.94 6.90 11.95
C GLY A 307 -13.38 6.13 13.19
N SER A 308 -13.25 4.79 13.17
CA SER A 308 -13.64 3.88 14.26
C SER A 308 -12.39 3.34 14.94
N LEU A 309 -11.76 4.19 15.77
CA LEU A 309 -10.54 3.78 16.46
C LEU A 309 -10.82 2.70 17.50
N GLU A 310 -12.00 2.73 18.12
CA GLU A 310 -12.41 1.78 19.13
C GLU A 310 -12.45 0.34 18.56
N GLU A 311 -13.03 0.14 17.38
CA GLU A 311 -13.00 -1.14 16.69
C GLU A 311 -11.60 -1.53 16.20
N ALA A 312 -10.78 -0.57 15.78
CA ALA A 312 -9.38 -0.85 15.42
C ALA A 312 -8.60 -1.39 16.63
N VAL A 313 -8.76 -0.77 17.80
CA VAL A 313 -8.17 -1.23 19.07
C VAL A 313 -8.70 -2.61 19.46
N ALA A 314 -9.99 -2.89 19.26
CA ALA A 314 -10.57 -4.20 19.55
C ALA A 314 -9.95 -5.31 18.69
N VAL A 315 -9.90 -5.11 17.36
CA VAL A 315 -9.28 -6.08 16.45
C VAL A 315 -7.79 -6.29 16.77
N PHE A 316 -7.07 -5.20 17.05
CA PHE A 316 -5.67 -5.29 17.45
C PHE A 316 -5.49 -6.06 18.75
N ARG A 317 -6.41 -5.87 19.72
CA ARG A 317 -6.41 -6.63 20.96
C ARG A 317 -6.54 -8.12 20.68
N ASP A 318 -7.50 -8.50 19.85
CA ASP A 318 -7.79 -9.89 19.51
C ASP A 318 -6.62 -10.57 18.78
N LEU A 319 -5.85 -9.83 17.96
CA LEU A 319 -4.60 -10.33 17.37
C LEU A 319 -3.53 -10.71 18.42
N GLY A 320 -3.59 -10.14 19.62
CA GLY A 320 -2.60 -10.37 20.68
C GLY A 320 -2.72 -11.72 21.37
N GLY A 321 -3.89 -12.38 21.30
CA GLY A 321 -4.13 -13.65 21.99
C GLY A 321 -3.24 -14.81 21.53
N GLY A 322 -2.66 -14.73 20.32
CA GLY A 322 -1.82 -15.78 19.73
C GLY A 322 -0.35 -15.42 19.53
N GLY A 323 0.09 -14.21 19.90
CA GLY A 323 1.46 -13.74 19.59
C GLY A 323 1.66 -13.27 18.14
N ASP A 324 0.58 -13.07 17.38
CA ASP A 324 0.60 -12.75 15.94
C ASP A 324 0.82 -11.26 15.62
N ARG A 325 1.12 -10.42 16.62
CA ARG A 325 1.38 -8.99 16.38
C ARG A 325 2.80 -8.78 15.90
N ASP A 326 2.96 -8.72 14.59
CA ASP A 326 4.20 -8.29 13.96
C ASP A 326 4.35 -6.76 13.96
N VAL A 327 5.48 -6.27 13.46
CA VAL A 327 5.76 -4.83 13.33
C VAL A 327 4.72 -4.10 12.48
N VAL A 328 4.07 -4.79 11.53
CA VAL A 328 3.09 -4.19 10.62
C VAL A 328 1.78 -3.91 11.37
N ALA A 329 1.33 -4.84 12.22
CA ALA A 329 0.17 -4.64 13.08
C ALA A 329 0.38 -3.46 14.04
N TRP A 330 1.56 -3.37 14.65
CA TRP A 330 1.93 -2.25 15.52
C TRP A 330 1.96 -0.92 14.75
N ASN A 331 2.55 -0.89 13.56
CA ASN A 331 2.57 0.30 12.70
C ASN A 331 1.16 0.78 12.36
N ALA A 332 0.22 -0.15 12.09
CA ALA A 332 -1.18 0.19 11.84
C ALA A 332 -1.82 0.89 13.05
N MET A 333 -1.56 0.39 14.28
CA MET A 333 -2.07 1.03 15.50
C MET A 333 -1.42 2.37 15.82
N ILE A 334 -0.10 2.50 15.66
CA ILE A 334 0.61 3.78 15.86
C ILE A 334 0.05 4.84 14.91
N ASN A 335 -0.13 4.50 13.63
CA ASN A 335 -0.76 5.39 12.65
C ASN A 335 -2.22 5.71 13.01
N GLY A 336 -2.98 4.71 13.48
CA GLY A 336 -4.36 4.90 13.94
C GLY A 336 -4.45 5.90 15.09
N TYR A 337 -3.60 5.79 16.10
CA TYR A 337 -3.56 6.77 17.20
C TYR A 337 -3.13 8.16 16.72
N ALA A 338 -2.07 8.24 15.90
CA ALA A 338 -1.57 9.51 15.34
C ALA A 338 -2.63 10.24 14.51
N MET A 339 -3.37 9.53 13.64
CA MET A 339 -4.44 10.09 12.82
C MET A 339 -5.67 10.50 13.63
N HIS A 340 -5.83 10.07 14.88
CA HIS A 340 -6.99 10.39 15.71
C HIS A 340 -6.68 11.42 16.81
N GLY A 341 -5.52 12.06 16.76
CA GLY A 341 -5.08 13.05 17.76
C GLY A 341 -4.61 12.44 19.09
N ARG A 342 -4.38 11.12 19.13
CA ARG A 342 -3.99 10.38 20.34
C ARG A 342 -2.48 10.14 20.38
N SER A 343 -1.71 11.23 20.35
CA SER A 343 -0.24 11.13 20.19
C SER A 343 0.45 10.43 21.35
N ARG A 344 -0.07 10.57 22.58
CA ARG A 344 0.47 9.88 23.74
C ARG A 344 0.31 8.36 23.58
N GLU A 345 -0.88 7.90 23.21
CA GLU A 345 -1.14 6.48 22.98
C GLU A 345 -0.29 5.93 21.80
N ALA A 346 -0.01 6.75 20.77
CA ALA A 346 0.88 6.38 19.69
C ALA A 346 2.33 6.14 20.16
N LEU A 347 2.86 7.02 21.02
CA LEU A 347 4.20 6.89 21.58
C LEU A 347 4.28 5.74 22.61
N GLU A 348 3.24 5.53 23.40
CA GLU A 348 3.12 4.37 24.29
C GLU A 348 3.10 3.06 23.48
N ALA A 349 2.37 3.01 22.36
CA ALA A 349 2.36 1.85 21.47
C ALA A 349 3.75 1.58 20.85
N PHE A 350 4.50 2.63 20.50
CA PHE A 350 5.89 2.49 20.06
C PHE A 350 6.80 1.92 21.17
N GLY A 351 6.63 2.39 22.40
CA GLY A 351 7.32 1.82 23.57
C GLY A 351 6.99 0.33 23.77
N GLN A 352 5.73 -0.06 23.60
CA GLN A 352 5.29 -1.46 23.71
C GLN A 352 5.86 -2.33 22.59
N LEU A 353 5.90 -1.85 21.34
CA LEU A 353 6.58 -2.53 20.23
C LEU A 353 8.03 -2.86 20.59
N ARG A 354 8.77 -1.88 21.12
CA ARG A 354 10.18 -2.05 21.54
C ARG A 354 10.30 -3.04 22.70
N ALA A 355 9.43 -2.95 23.69
CA ALA A 355 9.42 -3.83 24.86
C ALA A 355 9.17 -5.31 24.49
N GLN A 356 8.53 -5.58 23.34
CA GLN A 356 8.34 -6.93 22.80
C GLN A 356 9.54 -7.44 21.99
N GLY A 357 10.64 -6.69 21.91
CA GLY A 357 11.82 -7.06 21.13
C GLY A 357 11.62 -6.97 19.61
N LEU A 358 10.54 -6.34 19.15
CA LEU A 358 10.33 -6.07 17.73
C LEU A 358 11.17 -4.87 17.30
N TRP A 359 11.84 -4.98 16.16
CA TRP A 359 12.66 -3.90 15.61
C TRP A 359 11.78 -2.92 14.80
N PRO A 360 11.76 -1.63 15.15
CA PRO A 360 11.10 -0.60 14.35
C PRO A 360 11.60 -0.60 12.90
N THR A 361 10.72 -0.24 11.97
CA THR A 361 11.05 -0.01 10.56
C THR A 361 10.92 1.47 10.20
N ASP A 362 11.31 1.84 8.98
CA ASP A 362 11.08 3.18 8.44
C ASP A 362 9.59 3.58 8.51
N ILE A 363 8.68 2.64 8.23
CA ILE A 363 7.23 2.87 8.37
C ILE A 363 6.82 3.15 9.84
N THR A 364 7.49 2.53 10.82
CA THR A 364 7.24 2.81 12.24
C THR A 364 7.54 4.27 12.57
N PHE A 365 8.66 4.79 12.06
CA PHE A 365 9.10 6.15 12.30
C PHE A 365 8.17 7.19 11.68
N ILE A 366 7.61 6.92 10.49
CA ILE A 366 6.57 7.79 9.90
C ILE A 366 5.38 7.94 10.88
N GLY A 367 4.94 6.83 11.50
CA GLY A 367 3.80 6.85 12.43
C GLY A 367 4.06 7.67 13.69
N VAL A 368 5.21 7.48 14.34
CA VAL A 368 5.55 8.24 15.57
C VAL A 368 5.89 9.69 15.28
N LEU A 369 6.51 10.00 14.14
CA LEU A 369 6.79 11.39 13.74
C LEU A 369 5.49 12.13 13.40
N ASN A 370 4.53 11.48 12.75
CA ASN A 370 3.19 12.05 12.56
C ASN A 370 2.47 12.29 13.88
N ALA A 371 2.60 11.37 14.85
CA ALA A 371 2.06 11.57 16.19
C ALA A 371 2.67 12.82 16.85
N CYS A 372 3.99 13.01 16.75
CA CYS A 372 4.66 14.21 17.24
C CYS A 372 4.16 15.47 16.52
N SER A 373 4.08 15.43 15.18
CA SER A 373 3.56 16.55 14.36
C SER A 373 2.16 16.98 14.79
N HIS A 374 1.28 16.04 15.08
CA HIS A 374 -0.10 16.30 15.46
C HIS A 374 -0.30 16.79 16.91
N SER A 375 0.74 16.76 17.74
CA SER A 375 0.72 17.26 19.13
C SER A 375 1.79 18.31 19.43
N GLY A 376 2.60 18.72 18.45
CA GLY A 376 3.62 19.76 18.62
C GLY A 376 4.81 19.33 19.47
N LEU A 377 5.07 18.03 19.57
CA LEU A 377 6.18 17.45 20.32
C LEU A 377 7.49 17.58 19.53
N VAL A 378 8.01 18.81 19.43
CA VAL A 378 9.16 19.16 18.59
C VAL A 378 10.42 18.42 19.03
N ASP A 379 10.68 18.39 20.34
CA ASP A 379 11.92 17.82 20.88
C ASP A 379 11.91 16.29 20.77
N GLU A 380 10.79 15.65 21.06
CA GLU A 380 10.59 14.22 20.84
C GLU A 380 10.71 13.86 19.35
N GLY A 381 10.13 14.66 18.45
CA GLY A 381 10.23 14.44 17.01
C GLY A 381 11.69 14.47 16.52
N ARG A 382 12.51 15.38 17.05
CA ARG A 382 13.95 15.42 16.74
C ARG A 382 14.69 14.21 17.28
N ALA A 383 14.43 13.85 18.53
CA ALA A 383 15.05 12.69 19.16
C ALA A 383 14.73 11.42 18.36
N LEU A 384 13.47 11.25 17.93
CA LEU A 384 13.05 10.13 17.10
C LEU A 384 13.73 10.14 15.72
N LEU A 385 13.84 11.30 15.05
CA LEU A 385 14.52 11.39 13.75
C LEU A 385 16.01 11.05 13.87
N ALA A 386 16.69 11.52 14.92
CA ALA A 386 18.10 11.21 15.17
C ALA A 386 18.30 9.71 15.50
N ALA A 387 17.44 9.15 16.36
CA ALA A 387 17.48 7.75 16.73
C ALA A 387 17.35 6.81 15.52
N MET A 388 16.66 7.21 14.45
CA MET A 388 16.58 6.42 13.22
C MET A 388 17.96 6.00 12.72
N GLU A 389 18.89 6.96 12.57
CA GLU A 389 20.25 6.66 12.10
C GLU A 389 21.12 6.11 13.24
N GLU A 390 21.07 6.76 14.41
CA GLU A 390 22.00 6.52 15.52
C GLU A 390 21.74 5.20 16.25
N GLU A 391 20.47 4.83 16.46
CA GLU A 391 20.09 3.64 17.23
C GLU A 391 19.62 2.48 16.32
N TYR A 392 18.94 2.79 15.21
CA TYR A 392 18.27 1.77 14.39
C TYR A 392 18.93 1.51 13.03
N GLY A 393 19.92 2.31 12.62
CA GLY A 393 20.59 2.18 11.32
C GLY A 393 19.67 2.42 10.12
N ILE A 394 18.58 3.16 10.31
CA ILE A 394 17.58 3.50 9.30
C ILE A 394 17.89 4.89 8.75
N VAL A 395 18.20 4.98 7.46
CA VAL A 395 18.42 6.27 6.78
C VAL A 395 17.08 6.98 6.56
N PRO A 396 16.88 8.21 7.07
CA PRO A 396 15.66 8.98 6.85
C PRO A 396 15.41 9.27 5.37
N LYS A 397 14.17 9.01 4.97
CA LYS A 397 13.64 9.26 3.61
C LYS A 397 12.77 10.51 3.57
N VAL A 398 12.35 10.90 2.36
CA VAL A 398 11.51 12.09 2.09
C VAL A 398 10.29 12.15 2.99
N GLU A 399 9.66 11.00 3.26
CA GLU A 399 8.45 10.89 4.09
C GLU A 399 8.72 11.31 5.55
N HIS A 400 9.86 10.91 6.12
CA HIS A 400 10.24 11.25 7.50
C HIS A 400 10.53 12.74 7.64
N TYR A 401 11.28 13.30 6.69
CA TYR A 401 11.49 14.75 6.61
C TYR A 401 10.17 15.49 6.40
N GLY A 402 9.23 14.92 5.63
CA GLY A 402 7.89 15.47 5.46
C GLY A 402 7.14 15.61 6.79
N CYS A 403 7.19 14.58 7.65
CA CYS A 403 6.63 14.64 9.00
C CYS A 403 7.30 15.73 9.86
N MET A 404 8.63 15.86 9.78
CA MET A 404 9.38 16.87 10.54
C MET A 404 9.11 18.30 10.07
N VAL A 405 8.96 18.51 8.76
CA VAL A 405 8.59 19.82 8.19
C VAL A 405 7.17 20.20 8.62
N ASP A 406 6.23 19.26 8.64
CA ASP A 406 4.89 19.50 9.18
C ASP A 406 4.94 19.84 10.68
N LEU A 407 5.72 19.10 11.47
CA LEU A 407 5.91 19.34 12.91
C LEU A 407 6.48 20.74 13.19
N LEU A 408 7.62 21.08 12.59
CA LEU A 408 8.28 22.38 12.76
C LEU A 408 7.41 23.52 12.24
N GLY A 409 6.76 23.29 11.09
CA GLY A 409 5.85 24.24 10.48
C GLY A 409 4.65 24.55 11.37
N ARG A 410 4.01 23.55 11.97
CA ARG A 410 2.91 23.74 12.94
C ARG A 410 3.38 24.45 14.20
N ALA A 411 4.58 24.13 14.68
CA ALA A 411 5.17 24.73 15.89
C ALA A 411 5.67 26.18 15.69
N GLY A 412 5.55 26.77 14.50
CA GLY A 412 5.98 28.14 14.23
C GLY A 412 7.46 28.29 13.87
N ARG A 413 8.21 27.17 13.80
CA ARG A 413 9.63 27.14 13.45
C ARG A 413 9.81 27.06 11.93
N VAL A 414 9.18 27.99 11.21
CA VAL A 414 9.03 27.92 9.74
C VAL A 414 10.36 28.07 9.00
N GLU A 415 11.26 28.95 9.45
CA GLU A 415 12.60 29.10 8.87
C GLU A 415 13.43 27.82 9.04
N GLU A 416 13.36 27.21 10.23
CA GLU A 416 14.03 25.95 10.50
C GLU A 416 13.48 24.79 9.65
N ALA A 417 12.16 24.75 9.45
CA ALA A 417 11.53 23.82 8.54
C ALA A 417 12.04 24.02 7.10
N PHE A 418 12.23 25.26 6.66
CA PHE A 418 12.81 25.56 5.34
C PHE A 418 14.27 25.11 5.22
N ASP A 419 15.08 25.33 6.25
CA ASP A 419 16.47 24.88 6.26
C ASP A 419 16.57 23.36 6.20
N LEU A 420 15.69 22.64 6.91
CA LEU A 420 15.61 21.17 6.85
C LEU A 420 15.30 20.66 5.43
N VAL A 421 14.37 21.29 4.73
CA VAL A 421 14.05 20.95 3.32
C VAL A 421 15.25 21.20 2.40
N ARG A 422 16.12 22.15 2.73
CA ARG A 422 17.31 22.46 1.92
C ARG A 422 18.51 21.58 2.24
N SER A 423 18.61 21.09 3.47
CA SER A 423 19.75 20.27 3.91
C SER A 423 19.61 18.78 3.57
N MET A 424 18.40 18.32 3.23
CA MET A 424 18.18 16.90 2.91
C MET A 424 18.91 16.46 1.65
N LYS A 425 19.47 15.24 1.67
CA LYS A 425 20.16 14.63 0.52
C LYS A 425 19.19 14.18 -0.58
N ALA A 426 17.96 13.86 -0.22
CA ALA A 426 16.92 13.44 -1.17
C ALA A 426 16.20 14.66 -1.76
N LYS A 427 15.68 14.53 -2.99
CA LYS A 427 14.88 15.60 -3.60
C LYS A 427 13.56 15.76 -2.82
N PRO A 428 13.23 16.95 -2.31
CA PRO A 428 11.94 17.17 -1.66
C PRO A 428 10.79 17.01 -2.65
N ASP A 429 9.68 16.44 -2.20
CA ASP A 429 8.47 16.30 -3.01
C ASP A 429 7.56 17.54 -2.90
N ALA A 430 6.54 17.60 -3.75
CA ALA A 430 5.59 18.71 -3.75
C ALA A 430 4.77 18.81 -2.44
N ALA A 431 4.55 17.69 -1.75
CA ALA A 431 3.77 17.64 -0.52
C ALA A 431 4.50 18.32 0.64
N MET A 432 5.81 18.13 0.74
CA MET A 432 6.66 18.78 1.75
C MET A 432 6.69 20.31 1.58
N TRP A 433 6.89 20.78 0.35
CA TRP A 433 6.82 22.22 0.04
C TRP A 433 5.43 22.80 0.29
N ALA A 434 4.36 22.08 -0.06
CA ALA A 434 3.00 22.52 0.23
C ALA A 434 2.71 22.60 1.74
N SER A 435 3.28 21.69 2.53
CA SER A 435 3.17 21.71 4.00
C SER A 435 3.89 22.94 4.57
N LEU A 436 5.11 23.22 4.10
CA LEU A 436 5.84 24.43 4.49
C LEU A 436 5.12 25.72 4.08
N LEU A 437 4.53 25.77 2.88
CA LEU A 437 3.71 26.90 2.44
C LEU A 437 2.47 27.09 3.32
N GLY A 438 1.85 25.98 3.73
CA GLY A 438 0.76 25.98 4.70
C GLY A 438 1.18 26.56 6.06
N ALA A 439 2.37 26.22 6.53
CA ALA A 439 2.96 26.75 7.76
C ALA A 439 3.29 28.25 7.64
N CYS A 440 3.83 28.70 6.50
CA CYS A 440 4.07 30.13 6.24
C CYS A 440 2.77 30.94 6.34
N ARG A 441 1.67 30.41 5.80
CA ARG A 441 0.35 31.04 5.94
C ARG A 441 -0.12 31.07 7.39
N LEU A 442 -0.01 29.94 8.11
CA LEU A 442 -0.45 29.81 9.50
C LEU A 442 0.25 30.83 10.40
N HIS A 443 1.56 31.01 10.23
CA HIS A 443 2.40 31.90 11.04
C HIS A 443 2.65 33.26 10.40
N LYS A 444 1.86 33.64 9.38
CA LYS A 444 1.90 34.94 8.69
C LYS A 444 3.30 35.32 8.15
N ASN A 445 4.14 34.35 7.80
CA ASN A 445 5.46 34.58 7.18
C ASN A 445 5.32 34.71 5.66
N LEU A 446 4.89 35.89 5.21
CA LEU A 446 4.68 36.19 3.78
C LEU A 446 5.98 36.11 2.95
N ALA A 447 7.11 36.54 3.52
CA ALA A 447 8.38 36.58 2.80
C ALA A 447 8.85 35.17 2.40
N LEU A 448 8.85 34.23 3.35
CA LEU A 448 9.19 32.85 3.07
C LEU A 448 8.10 32.16 2.22
N GLY A 449 6.82 32.44 2.50
CA GLY A 449 5.71 31.90 1.72
C GLY A 449 5.80 32.24 0.23
N GLN A 450 6.20 33.47 -0.11
CA GLN A 450 6.45 33.87 -1.50
C GLN A 450 7.61 33.07 -2.12
N ARG A 451 8.74 32.94 -1.41
CA ARG A 451 9.91 32.18 -1.90
C ARG A 451 9.57 30.71 -2.21
N VAL A 452 8.81 30.07 -1.31
CA VAL A 452 8.37 28.67 -1.49
C VAL A 452 7.42 28.54 -2.68
N ALA A 453 6.46 29.46 -2.82
CA ALA A 453 5.53 29.44 -3.94
C ALA A 453 6.23 29.69 -5.29
N ASP A 454 7.18 30.62 -5.35
CA ASP A 454 7.96 30.89 -6.55
C ASP A 454 8.79 29.67 -6.97
N TYR A 455 9.40 28.97 -6.00
CA TYR A 455 10.10 27.71 -6.25
C TYR A 455 9.16 26.64 -6.85
N LEU A 456 7.97 26.46 -6.27
CA LEU A 456 6.98 25.50 -6.75
C LEU A 456 6.54 25.81 -8.19
N VAL A 457 6.31 27.08 -8.51
CA VAL A 457 5.92 27.51 -9.87
C VAL A 457 7.07 27.30 -10.86
N ALA A 458 8.28 27.74 -10.52
CA ALA A 458 9.45 27.66 -11.40
C ALA A 458 9.85 26.21 -11.75
N ASN A 459 9.55 25.26 -10.87
CA ASN A 459 9.88 23.83 -11.07
C ASN A 459 8.69 23.00 -11.58
N GLY A 460 7.56 23.62 -11.94
CA GLY A 460 6.38 22.90 -12.41
C GLY A 460 5.72 22.01 -11.34
N LEU A 461 5.94 22.31 -10.06
CA LEU A 461 5.39 21.58 -8.91
C LEU A 461 4.14 22.26 -8.31
N ALA A 462 3.80 23.46 -8.78
CA ALA A 462 2.68 24.23 -8.27
C ALA A 462 1.33 23.57 -8.63
N ASN A 463 0.45 23.46 -7.63
CA ASN A 463 -0.92 23.00 -7.79
C ASN A 463 -1.91 24.09 -7.35
N SER A 464 -3.22 23.78 -7.39
CA SER A 464 -4.27 24.72 -6.99
C SER A 464 -4.09 25.22 -5.55
N GLY A 465 -3.64 24.35 -4.65
CA GLY A 465 -3.31 24.67 -3.25
C GLY A 465 -2.20 25.70 -3.15
N THR A 466 -1.15 25.62 -3.99
CA THR A 466 -0.04 26.59 -4.02
C THR A 466 -0.55 28.01 -4.28
N TYR A 467 -1.31 28.19 -5.37
CA TYR A 467 -1.85 29.50 -5.75
C TYR A 467 -2.85 30.02 -4.72
N VAL A 468 -3.72 29.15 -4.20
CA VAL A 468 -4.70 29.53 -3.18
C VAL A 468 -4.01 29.97 -1.88
N LEU A 469 -3.02 29.23 -1.39
CA LEU A 469 -2.27 29.60 -0.19
C LEU A 469 -1.52 30.93 -0.37
N LEU A 470 -0.88 31.14 -1.53
CA LEU A 470 -0.18 32.39 -1.81
C LEU A 470 -1.14 33.58 -1.90
N SER A 471 -2.24 33.42 -2.64
CA SER A 471 -3.30 34.42 -2.74
C SER A 471 -3.87 34.78 -1.36
N ASN A 472 -4.07 33.77 -0.51
CA ASN A 472 -4.54 33.93 0.85
C ASN A 472 -3.54 34.73 1.72
N MET A 473 -2.24 34.46 1.62
CA MET A 473 -1.22 35.24 2.35
C MET A 473 -1.18 36.70 1.89
N TYR A 474 -1.30 36.97 0.59
CA TYR A 474 -1.39 38.33 0.08
C TYR A 474 -2.65 39.07 0.55
N ALA A 475 -3.80 38.39 0.54
CA ALA A 475 -5.06 38.95 1.05
C ALA A 475 -4.96 39.29 2.55
N ALA A 476 -4.38 38.39 3.35
CA ALA A 476 -4.17 38.62 4.79
C ALA A 476 -3.22 39.81 5.08
N ALA A 477 -2.33 40.13 4.13
CA ALA A 477 -1.43 41.29 4.19
C ALA A 477 -2.00 42.56 3.49
N GLY A 478 -3.26 42.55 3.04
CA GLY A 478 -3.90 43.69 2.35
C GLY A 478 -3.39 43.97 0.93
N LYS A 479 -2.62 43.06 0.32
CA LYS A 479 -1.99 43.24 -1.00
C LYS A 479 -2.90 42.77 -2.14
N TRP A 480 -4.04 43.43 -2.35
CA TRP A 480 -5.07 43.01 -3.32
C TRP A 480 -4.63 42.96 -4.79
N ARG A 481 -3.67 43.80 -5.18
CA ARG A 481 -3.08 43.73 -6.53
C ARG A 481 -2.37 42.39 -6.77
N GLU A 482 -1.64 41.91 -5.78
CA GLU A 482 -0.93 40.62 -5.82
C GLU A 482 -1.91 39.45 -5.80
N VAL A 483 -3.00 39.54 -5.03
CA VAL A 483 -4.12 38.58 -5.07
C VAL A 483 -4.65 38.43 -6.49
N GLY A 484 -4.90 39.55 -7.17
CA GLY A 484 -5.33 39.57 -8.57
C GLY A 484 -4.32 38.89 -9.49
N ARG A 485 -3.03 39.21 -9.35
CA ARG A 485 -1.94 38.63 -10.14
C ARG A 485 -1.87 37.11 -9.98
N VAL A 486 -1.87 36.60 -8.75
CA VAL A 486 -1.80 35.15 -8.46
C VAL A 486 -3.00 34.40 -9.05
N ARG A 487 -4.22 34.97 -8.97
CA ARG A 487 -5.42 34.39 -9.59
C ARG A 487 -5.35 34.36 -11.12
N SER A 488 -4.73 35.37 -11.73
CA SER A 488 -4.50 35.39 -13.18
C SER A 488 -3.47 34.34 -13.60
N MET A 489 -2.38 34.18 -12.85
CA MET A 489 -1.39 33.11 -13.08
C MET A 489 -2.03 31.72 -13.00
N MET A 490 -2.81 31.46 -11.94
CA MET A 490 -3.52 30.18 -11.76
C MET A 490 -4.41 29.84 -12.97
N ARG A 491 -5.16 30.83 -13.49
CA ARG A 491 -5.99 30.66 -14.69
C ARG A 491 -5.16 30.42 -15.95
N ALA A 492 -4.08 31.17 -16.14
CA ALA A 492 -3.18 31.00 -17.29
C ALA A 492 -2.51 29.63 -17.31
N SER A 493 -2.24 29.03 -16.15
CA SER A 493 -1.69 27.67 -16.02
C SER A 493 -2.73 26.57 -16.15
N GLY A 494 -4.01 26.87 -16.41
CA GLY A 494 -5.08 25.87 -16.54
C GLY A 494 -5.44 25.17 -15.22
N VAL A 495 -4.96 25.67 -14.07
CA VAL A 495 -5.16 25.03 -12.77
C VAL A 495 -6.51 25.46 -12.21
N GLN A 496 -7.40 24.50 -11.95
CA GLN A 496 -8.71 24.76 -11.34
C GLN A 496 -8.66 24.65 -9.81
N LYS A 497 -9.43 25.50 -9.13
CA LYS A 497 -9.58 25.45 -7.67
C LYS A 497 -10.47 24.27 -7.31
N GLU A 498 -9.97 23.37 -6.47
CA GLU A 498 -10.79 22.32 -5.88
C GLU A 498 -11.78 22.94 -4.88
N PRO A 499 -13.10 22.74 -5.04
CA PRO A 499 -14.08 23.25 -4.10
C PRO A 499 -13.98 22.49 -2.76
N GLY A 500 -14.18 23.20 -1.66
CA GLY A 500 -14.26 22.57 -0.34
C GLY A 500 -15.62 21.91 -0.13
N CYS A 501 -15.68 20.59 -0.23
CA CYS A 501 -16.89 19.81 0.02
C CYS A 501 -16.82 19.08 1.36
N SER A 502 -17.97 18.96 2.01
CA SER A 502 -18.14 18.15 3.21
C SER A 502 -19.21 17.10 2.95
N ALA A 503 -18.89 15.84 3.24
CA ALA A 503 -19.79 14.71 3.12
C ALA A 503 -20.24 14.26 4.51
N VAL A 504 -21.50 13.90 4.68
CA VAL A 504 -22.04 13.33 5.93
C VAL A 504 -22.69 11.97 5.66
N GLU A 505 -22.40 11.01 6.53
CA GLU A 505 -22.93 9.65 6.49
C GLU A 505 -24.23 9.59 7.30
N VAL A 506 -25.36 9.30 6.64
CA VAL A 506 -26.68 9.13 7.28
C VAL A 506 -27.28 7.79 6.84
N GLY A 507 -27.25 6.82 7.74
CA GLY A 507 -27.57 5.43 7.41
C GLY A 507 -26.67 4.93 6.28
N ARG A 508 -27.27 4.39 5.21
CA ARG A 508 -26.52 3.87 4.04
C ARG A 508 -26.24 4.91 2.95
N ARG A 509 -26.49 6.19 3.21
CA ARG A 509 -26.33 7.26 2.22
C ARG A 509 -25.24 8.23 2.67
N VAL A 510 -24.39 8.63 1.72
CA VAL A 510 -23.46 9.74 1.87
C VAL A 510 -24.05 10.93 1.12
N VAL A 511 -24.17 12.06 1.79
CA VAL A 511 -24.67 13.32 1.19
C VAL A 511 -23.56 14.35 1.25
N GLU A 512 -23.25 14.95 0.10
CA GLU A 512 -22.20 15.95 -0.05
C GLU A 512 -22.78 17.35 -0.14
N PHE A 513 -22.06 18.31 0.44
CA PHE A 513 -22.40 19.73 0.39
C PHE A 513 -21.17 20.54 -0.01
N VAL A 514 -21.40 21.58 -0.82
CA VAL A 514 -20.46 22.69 -0.98
C VAL A 514 -20.92 23.90 -0.15
N ALA A 515 -20.06 24.91 0.02
CA ALA A 515 -20.43 26.10 0.78
C ALA A 515 -21.63 26.82 0.10
N GLY A 516 -22.67 27.11 0.88
CA GLY A 516 -23.90 27.73 0.38
C GLY A 516 -24.79 26.84 -0.50
N ASP A 517 -24.60 25.51 -0.46
CA ASP A 517 -25.36 24.59 -1.29
C ASP A 517 -26.86 24.55 -0.93
N ARG A 518 -27.71 24.77 -1.93
CA ARG A 518 -29.18 24.72 -1.85
C ARG A 518 -29.81 23.65 -2.76
N SER A 519 -28.99 22.81 -3.39
CA SER A 519 -29.44 21.80 -4.36
C SER A 519 -30.20 20.62 -3.71
N HIS A 520 -29.98 20.38 -2.41
CA HIS A 520 -30.61 19.26 -1.72
C HIS A 520 -32.14 19.44 -1.58
N PRO A 521 -32.97 18.39 -1.80
CA PRO A 521 -34.43 18.49 -1.73
C PRO A 521 -34.99 19.03 -0.39
N ARG A 522 -34.27 18.75 0.71
CA ARG A 522 -34.60 19.24 2.06
C ARG A 522 -33.89 20.55 2.43
N SER A 523 -33.50 21.39 1.46
CA SER A 523 -32.68 22.57 1.73
C SER A 523 -33.32 23.52 2.75
N ALA A 524 -34.64 23.73 2.71
CA ALA A 524 -35.34 24.56 3.69
C ALA A 524 -35.14 24.08 5.14
N GLU A 525 -35.29 22.77 5.39
CA GLU A 525 -35.06 22.18 6.72
C GLU A 525 -33.59 22.26 7.14
N ILE A 526 -32.66 22.06 6.19
CA ILE A 526 -31.21 22.14 6.45
C ILE A 526 -30.84 23.56 6.87
N TYR A 527 -31.34 24.58 6.17
CA TYR A 527 -31.04 25.97 6.50
C TYR A 527 -31.70 26.41 7.81
N ALA A 528 -32.91 25.93 8.11
CA ALA A 528 -33.52 26.18 9.42
C ALA A 528 -32.66 25.60 10.56
N LYS A 529 -32.16 24.36 10.42
CA LYS A 529 -31.26 23.76 11.40
C LYS A 529 -29.87 24.44 11.40
N LEU A 530 -29.40 24.94 10.27
CA LEU A 530 -28.14 25.69 10.18
C LEU A 530 -28.19 26.99 10.99
N GLU A 531 -29.30 27.73 10.92
CA GLU A 531 -29.52 28.92 11.76
C GLU A 531 -29.54 28.55 13.25
N GLU A 532 -30.19 27.43 13.62
CA GLU A 532 -30.14 26.90 14.98
C GLU A 532 -28.71 26.55 15.42
N VAL A 533 -27.93 25.88 14.56
CA VAL A 533 -26.50 25.56 14.81
C VAL A 533 -25.69 26.82 15.07
N ASN A 534 -25.83 27.84 14.22
CA ASN A 534 -25.12 29.10 14.38
C ASN A 534 -25.58 29.86 15.65
N SER A 535 -26.88 29.82 15.97
CA SER A 535 -27.44 30.40 17.19
C SER A 535 -26.90 29.72 18.46
N ILE A 536 -26.86 28.38 18.48
CA ILE A 536 -26.28 27.56 19.56
C ILE A 536 -24.83 27.96 19.82
N ALA A 537 -24.04 28.13 18.75
CA ALA A 537 -22.64 28.52 18.87
C ALA A 537 -22.51 29.93 19.45
N ARG A 538 -23.25 30.92 18.91
CA ARG A 538 -23.23 32.31 19.43
C ARG A 538 -23.67 32.40 20.89
N ALA A 539 -24.70 31.66 21.29
CA ALA A 539 -25.18 31.63 22.66
C ALA A 539 -24.14 31.07 23.65
N ARG A 540 -23.16 30.30 23.16
CA ARG A 540 -22.01 29.78 23.92
C ARG A 540 -20.74 30.62 23.75
N GLY A 541 -20.87 31.87 23.30
CA GLY A 541 -19.76 32.82 23.18
C GLY A 541 -18.90 32.65 21.93
N HIS A 542 -19.35 31.91 20.92
CA HIS A 542 -18.63 31.84 19.65
C HIS A 542 -18.66 33.18 18.92
N VAL A 543 -17.47 33.69 18.61
CA VAL A 543 -17.26 34.81 17.69
C VAL A 543 -16.80 34.24 16.35
N PRO A 544 -17.45 34.57 15.21
CA PRO A 544 -17.00 34.10 13.91
C PRO A 544 -15.59 34.59 13.58
N HIS A 545 -14.73 33.71 13.07
CA HIS A 545 -13.34 34.05 12.72
C HIS A 545 -13.28 34.74 11.34
N THR A 546 -13.75 36.00 11.26
CA THR A 546 -13.90 36.75 9.99
C THR A 546 -12.58 36.93 9.24
N GLU A 547 -11.44 36.89 9.93
CA GLU A 547 -10.10 36.92 9.34
C GLU A 547 -9.79 35.72 8.43
N LEU A 548 -10.56 34.64 8.53
CA LEU A 548 -10.46 33.47 7.64
C LEU A 548 -11.09 33.74 6.26
N VAL A 549 -11.94 34.76 6.13
CA VAL A 549 -12.58 35.12 4.87
C VAL A 549 -11.70 36.12 4.13
N LEU A 550 -10.82 35.57 3.29
CA LEU A 550 -9.79 36.30 2.55
C LEU A 550 -10.32 36.91 1.23
N HIS A 551 -11.48 37.56 1.35
CA HIS A 551 -12.14 38.32 0.30
C HIS A 551 -12.36 39.76 0.77
N ASP A 552 -12.29 40.71 -0.16
CA ASP A 552 -12.49 42.13 0.12
C ASP A 552 -13.99 42.41 0.31
N LEU A 553 -14.45 42.16 1.52
CA LEU A 553 -15.85 42.19 1.96
C LEU A 553 -15.93 42.88 3.32
N ASP A 554 -17.09 43.48 3.61
CA ASP A 554 -17.40 43.93 4.97
C ASP A 554 -17.53 42.76 5.95
N ASP A 555 -17.39 43.02 7.25
CA ASP A 555 -17.37 41.96 8.26
C ASP A 555 -18.71 41.20 8.34
N ALA A 556 -19.84 41.87 8.09
CA ALA A 556 -21.15 41.22 8.05
C ALA A 556 -21.26 40.21 6.89
N ALA A 557 -20.68 40.52 5.73
CA ALA A 557 -20.59 39.62 4.59
C ALA A 557 -19.64 38.45 4.85
N LYS A 558 -18.52 38.69 5.55
CA LYS A 558 -17.61 37.61 5.99
C LYS A 558 -18.30 36.65 6.95
N GLU A 559 -19.03 37.17 7.94
CA GLU A 559 -19.81 36.32 8.85
C GLU A 559 -20.86 35.49 8.11
N ARG A 560 -21.59 36.09 7.16
CA ARG A 560 -22.56 35.36 6.32
C ARG A 560 -21.89 34.25 5.52
N ALA A 561 -20.68 34.45 5.01
CA ALA A 561 -19.94 33.43 4.29
C ALA A 561 -19.53 32.24 5.20
N LEU A 562 -19.06 32.52 6.43
CA LEU A 562 -18.73 31.49 7.43
C LEU A 562 -19.95 30.72 7.93
N ALA A 563 -21.11 31.37 7.99
CA ALA A 563 -22.36 30.77 8.46
C ALA A 563 -22.83 29.60 7.57
N VAL A 564 -22.42 29.58 6.28
CA VAL A 564 -22.86 28.61 5.27
C VAL A 564 -21.75 27.70 4.74
N HIS A 565 -20.68 27.52 5.51
CA HIS A 565 -19.64 26.54 5.19
C HIS A 565 -20.22 25.11 5.06
N SER A 566 -19.63 24.31 4.16
CA SER A 566 -20.14 22.96 3.89
C SER A 566 -20.12 22.05 5.12
N GLU A 567 -19.17 22.24 6.03
CA GLU A 567 -19.08 21.51 7.30
C GLU A 567 -20.33 21.71 8.15
N LYS A 568 -20.83 22.95 8.22
CA LYS A 568 -22.03 23.29 9.00
C LYS A 568 -23.30 22.80 8.32
N LEU A 569 -23.36 22.82 6.99
CA LEU A 569 -24.45 22.21 6.21
C LEU A 569 -24.52 20.70 6.43
N ALA A 570 -23.38 20.02 6.34
CA ALA A 570 -23.25 18.59 6.61
C ALA A 570 -23.68 18.25 8.06
N LEU A 571 -23.25 19.05 9.04
CA LEU A 571 -23.68 18.92 10.43
C LEU A 571 -25.19 19.13 10.60
N ALA A 572 -25.75 20.19 10.03
CA ALA A 572 -27.18 20.47 10.08
C ALA A 572 -28.01 19.33 9.49
N PHE A 573 -27.60 18.81 8.32
CA PHE A 573 -28.25 17.65 7.70
C PHE A 573 -28.12 16.38 8.57
N GLY A 574 -26.95 16.15 9.17
CA GLY A 574 -26.74 15.05 10.12
C GLY A 574 -27.66 15.14 11.33
N LEU A 575 -27.84 16.34 11.90
CA LEU A 575 -28.69 16.58 13.07
C LEU A 575 -30.18 16.36 12.77
N ILE A 576 -30.69 16.79 11.61
CA ILE A 576 -32.11 16.59 11.25
C ILE A 576 -32.43 15.16 10.78
N SER A 577 -31.42 14.39 10.38
CA SER A 577 -31.63 13.09 9.74
C SER A 577 -31.27 11.90 10.64
N THR A 578 -30.80 12.15 11.87
CA THR A 578 -30.43 11.09 12.81
C THR A 578 -31.06 11.30 14.20
N PRO A 579 -31.41 10.22 14.93
CA PRO A 579 -31.98 10.34 16.27
C PRO A 579 -31.06 11.07 17.26
N PRO A 580 -31.59 11.72 18.31
CA PRO A 580 -30.79 12.33 19.37
C PRO A 580 -29.73 11.37 19.93
N ARG A 581 -28.58 11.93 20.34
CA ARG A 581 -27.40 11.19 20.86
C ARG A 581 -26.72 10.21 19.91
N THR A 582 -27.22 10.06 18.67
CA THR A 582 -26.50 9.29 17.64
C THR A 582 -25.29 10.08 17.16
N GLY A 583 -24.15 9.41 17.02
CA GLY A 583 -22.92 10.01 16.52
C GLY A 583 -23.08 10.48 15.07
N ILE A 584 -22.46 11.60 14.73
CA ILE A 584 -22.49 12.18 13.37
C ILE A 584 -21.08 12.08 12.80
N LYS A 585 -20.96 11.58 11.57
CA LYS A 585 -19.68 11.44 10.89
C LYS A 585 -19.63 12.31 9.64
N ILE A 586 -18.62 13.16 9.58
CA ILE A 586 -18.43 14.14 8.51
C ILE A 586 -17.01 13.97 7.95
N VAL A 587 -16.87 14.05 6.64
CA VAL A 587 -15.58 14.02 5.94
C VAL A 587 -15.44 15.29 5.11
N LYS A 588 -14.29 15.96 5.20
CA LYS A 588 -13.92 17.14 4.42
C LYS A 588 -12.76 16.79 3.50
N ASN A 589 -12.83 17.19 2.24
CA ASN A 589 -11.72 16.99 1.28
C ASN A 589 -10.51 17.91 1.54
N LEU A 590 -10.73 19.02 2.24
CA LEU A 590 -9.71 19.98 2.67
C LEU A 590 -9.43 19.90 4.17
N ARG A 591 -8.41 20.63 4.66
CA ARG A 591 -8.15 20.80 6.09
C ARG A 591 -9.33 21.48 6.78
N ALA A 592 -9.58 21.16 8.05
CA ALA A 592 -10.65 21.79 8.82
C ALA A 592 -10.55 23.33 8.79
N CYS A 593 -11.68 24.03 8.82
CA CYS A 593 -11.71 25.47 9.05
C CYS A 593 -11.74 25.77 10.55
N ALA A 594 -11.01 26.80 11.02
CA ALA A 594 -10.94 27.10 12.44
C ALA A 594 -12.27 27.53 13.05
N ASP A 595 -13.04 28.29 12.29
CA ASP A 595 -14.42 28.64 12.63
C ASP A 595 -15.31 27.37 12.76
N CYS A 596 -15.30 26.51 11.74
CA CYS A 596 -16.07 25.28 11.77
C CYS A 596 -15.65 24.35 12.91
N HIS A 597 -14.35 24.21 13.17
CA HIS A 597 -13.83 23.39 14.28
C HIS A 597 -14.36 23.89 15.63
N ALA A 598 -14.36 25.22 15.85
CA ALA A 598 -14.94 25.82 17.06
C ALA A 598 -16.44 25.55 17.17
N VAL A 599 -17.19 25.72 16.07
CA VAL A 599 -18.64 25.45 16.05
C VAL A 599 -18.96 23.99 16.32
N LEU A 600 -18.23 23.04 15.72
CA LEU A 600 -18.45 21.61 15.93
C LEU A 600 -18.24 21.21 17.40
N LYS A 601 -17.25 21.77 18.10
CA LYS A 601 -17.05 21.58 19.55
C LYS A 601 -18.31 22.00 20.33
N LEU A 602 -18.76 23.24 20.12
CA LEU A 602 -19.89 23.82 20.86
C LEU A 602 -21.21 23.09 20.58
N VAL A 603 -21.41 22.64 19.33
CA VAL A 603 -22.60 21.85 18.98
C VAL A 603 -22.53 20.45 19.59
N SER A 604 -21.35 19.83 19.66
CA SER A 604 -21.18 18.54 20.33
C SER A 604 -21.59 18.62 21.81
N GLU A 605 -21.12 19.66 22.52
CA GLU A 605 -21.53 19.95 23.90
C GLU A 605 -23.04 20.19 24.01
N ALA A 606 -23.60 21.05 23.16
CA ALA A 606 -24.99 21.44 23.22
C ALA A 606 -25.97 20.29 22.97
N THR A 607 -25.59 19.35 22.11
CA THR A 607 -26.46 18.26 21.66
C THR A 607 -26.16 16.92 22.36
N GLY A 608 -25.05 16.84 23.12
CA GLY A 608 -24.55 15.59 23.70
C GLY A 608 -24.21 14.53 22.64
N ARG A 609 -23.78 14.95 21.45
CA ARG A 609 -23.44 14.05 20.34
C ARG A 609 -21.93 14.00 20.11
N LYS A 610 -21.39 12.78 19.93
CA LYS A 610 -20.06 12.58 19.36
C LYS A 610 -20.10 12.96 17.87
N ILE A 611 -19.27 13.92 17.47
CA ILE A 611 -19.08 14.26 16.05
C ILE A 611 -17.69 13.80 15.63
N VAL A 612 -17.63 12.83 14.72
CA VAL A 612 -16.38 12.33 14.13
C VAL A 612 -16.16 13.07 12.81
N PHE A 613 -15.21 13.98 12.79
CA PHE A 613 -14.91 14.80 11.62
C PHE A 613 -13.54 14.42 11.07
N ARG A 614 -13.48 13.93 9.82
CA ARG A 614 -12.24 13.66 9.11
C ARG A 614 -11.92 14.83 8.20
N ASP A 615 -10.77 15.46 8.37
CA ASP A 615 -10.23 16.34 7.34
C ASP A 615 -9.19 15.62 6.48
N ARG A 616 -8.51 16.36 5.60
CA ARG A 616 -7.47 15.80 4.73
C ARG A 616 -6.35 15.05 5.48
N ASN A 617 -6.06 15.43 6.72
CA ASN A 617 -4.90 14.97 7.47
C ASN A 617 -5.26 14.01 8.61
N ARG A 618 -6.37 14.25 9.31
CA ARG A 618 -6.69 13.54 10.56
C ARG A 618 -8.17 13.53 10.91
N PHE A 619 -8.50 12.75 11.93
CA PHE A 619 -9.78 12.74 12.60
C PHE A 619 -9.77 13.69 13.80
N HIS A 620 -10.90 14.37 13.95
CA HIS A 620 -11.26 15.23 15.05
C HIS A 620 -12.50 14.59 15.71
N HIS A 621 -12.35 14.15 16.95
CA HIS A 621 -13.46 13.59 17.72
C HIS A 621 -13.96 14.68 18.66
N PHE A 622 -15.08 15.30 18.30
CA PHE A 622 -15.75 16.27 19.14
C PHE A 622 -16.67 15.54 20.10
N VAL A 623 -16.39 15.66 21.39
CA VAL A 623 -17.16 15.06 22.49
C VAL A 623 -17.21 16.07 23.62
N ASP A 624 -18.43 16.43 24.06
CA ASP A 624 -18.68 17.30 25.22
C ASP A 624 -17.84 18.58 25.22
N GLY A 625 -17.83 19.29 24.09
CA GLY A 625 -17.12 20.58 23.94
C GLY A 625 -15.61 20.46 23.70
N SER A 626 -15.05 19.25 23.78
CA SER A 626 -13.62 18.98 23.57
C SER A 626 -13.38 18.30 22.22
N CYS A 627 -12.19 18.48 21.67
CA CYS A 627 -11.74 17.76 20.49
C CYS A 627 -10.53 16.87 20.84
N SER A 628 -10.47 15.64 20.33
CA SER A 628 -9.31 14.74 20.51
C SER A 628 -7.98 15.32 20.03
N CYS A 629 -8.05 16.41 19.30
CA CYS A 629 -6.99 17.10 18.63
C CYS A 629 -6.30 18.15 19.55
N GLY A 630 -6.86 18.42 20.73
CA GLY A 630 -6.32 19.36 21.72
C GLY A 630 -6.25 20.81 21.23
N ASP A 631 -7.04 21.17 20.21
CA ASP A 631 -6.97 22.45 19.48
C ASP A 631 -5.63 22.73 18.79
N TYR A 632 -4.75 21.73 18.67
CA TYR A 632 -3.48 21.83 17.95
C TYR A 632 -3.55 21.07 16.62
N TRP A 633 -3.99 21.72 15.54
CA TRP A 633 -4.30 21.01 14.28
C TRP A 633 -4.04 21.74 12.98
#